data_AF-A0A9N9HGN4-F1
#
_entry.id   AF-A0A9N9HGN4-F1
#
_cell.length_a   1.000
_cell.length_b   1.000
_cell.length_c   1.000
_cell.angle_alpha   90.00
_cell.angle_beta   90.00
_cell.angle_gamma   90.00
#
_symmetry.space_group_name_H-M   'P 1'
#
loop_
_entity.id
_entity.type
_entity.pdbx_description
1 polymer ?
#
loop_
_entity_poly.entity_id
_entity_poly.type
_entity_poly.pdbx_seq_one_letter_code
_entity_poly.pdbx_strand_id
1 'polypeptide(L)'
;MSVLTEGSEEMFVQVTRIDEILTQNRNQPVVKISIPELDNVDVRVLEAICDQYKTEILENEMFIKYDGGNKEAIQFRLCNSAIAHKPNLWVTPNQMCSLAEHDARPDAGVWFVRPTYLQRQRQLLNPCPPADVWIEVINPDRANALRKLGWIQQKNLAIEYVGIAMPNSNSPYHQNPNLGIPSIPATPAIPNARPS
;
A
#
# COMPACT_ATOMS: atom_id res chain seq x y z
N MET A 1 14.06 14.37 33.08
CA MET A 1 13.63 12.96 33.04
C MET A 1 12.13 12.83 32.70
N SER A 2 11.55 13.78 31.94
CA SER A 2 10.10 13.88 31.64
C SER A 2 9.73 13.64 30.17
N VAL A 3 10.71 13.55 29.26
CA VAL A 3 10.47 13.48 27.81
C VAL A 3 9.99 12.07 27.36
N LEU A 4 10.32 11.03 28.14
CA LEU A 4 9.92 9.65 27.81
C LEU A 4 8.48 9.33 28.23
N THR A 5 7.93 10.05 29.21
CA THR A 5 6.57 9.82 29.73
C THR A 5 5.53 10.50 28.85
N GLU A 6 5.78 11.73 28.38
CA GLU A 6 4.84 12.48 27.52
C GLU A 6 4.54 11.76 26.21
N GLY A 7 5.57 11.25 25.51
CA GLY A 7 5.35 10.52 24.25
C GLY A 7 4.61 9.19 24.41
N SER A 8 4.68 8.57 25.59
CA SER A 8 3.94 7.33 25.89
C SER A 8 2.48 7.58 26.23
N GLU A 9 2.18 8.68 26.91
CA GLU A 9 0.82 9.10 27.25
C GLU A 9 0.07 9.60 26.01
N GLU A 10 0.73 10.42 25.18
CA GLU A 10 0.18 10.89 23.91
C GLU A 10 -0.17 9.70 23.00
N MET A 11 0.75 8.75 22.83
CA MET A 11 0.50 7.53 22.07
C MET A 11 -0.70 6.74 22.61
N PHE A 12 -0.80 6.57 23.93
CA PHE A 12 -1.91 5.84 24.55
C PHE A 12 -3.28 6.50 24.30
N VAL A 13 -3.35 7.82 24.38
CA VAL A 13 -4.58 8.58 24.11
C VAL A 13 -5.00 8.41 22.65
N GLN A 14 -4.06 8.54 21.71
CA GLN A 14 -4.37 8.43 20.29
C GLN A 14 -4.78 7.00 19.89
N VAL A 15 -4.07 5.98 20.38
CA VAL A 15 -4.43 4.56 20.17
C VAL A 15 -5.83 4.27 20.68
N THR A 16 -6.16 4.72 21.89
CA THR A 16 -7.50 4.53 22.48
C THR A 16 -8.59 5.13 21.59
N ARG A 17 -8.39 6.36 21.13
CA ARG A 17 -9.32 7.06 20.25
C ARG A 17 -9.48 6.36 18.89
N ILE A 18 -8.38 5.90 18.31
CA ILE A 18 -8.41 5.13 17.05
C ILE A 18 -9.20 3.85 17.26
N ASP A 19 -8.93 3.08 18.32
CA ASP A 19 -9.63 1.83 18.61
C ASP A 19 -11.15 2.02 18.78
N GLU A 20 -11.59 3.14 19.38
CA GLU A 20 -13.00 3.53 19.46
C GLU A 20 -13.61 3.78 18.07
N ILE A 21 -12.93 4.56 17.22
CA ILE A 21 -13.36 4.84 15.85
C ILE A 21 -13.44 3.53 15.04
N LEU A 22 -12.43 2.68 15.14
CA LEU A 22 -12.39 1.37 14.48
C LEU A 22 -13.52 0.47 14.97
N THR A 23 -13.85 0.49 16.26
CA THR A 23 -14.96 -0.30 16.82
C THR A 23 -16.31 0.16 16.28
N GLN A 24 -16.51 1.46 16.08
CA GLN A 24 -17.73 2.02 15.48
C GLN A 24 -17.85 1.73 13.99
N ASN A 25 -16.73 1.48 13.29
CA ASN A 25 -16.66 1.35 11.84
C ASN A 25 -16.27 -0.06 11.35
N ARG A 26 -16.45 -1.11 12.16
CA ARG A 26 -16.05 -2.51 11.86
C ARG A 26 -16.58 -3.09 10.55
N ASN A 27 -17.68 -2.54 10.02
CA ASN A 27 -18.29 -3.02 8.78
C ASN A 27 -17.73 -2.35 7.52
N GLN A 28 -16.84 -1.34 7.68
CA GLN A 28 -16.23 -0.65 6.56
C GLN A 28 -14.92 -1.35 6.17
N PRO A 29 -14.62 -1.53 4.86
CA PRO A 29 -13.38 -2.15 4.43
C PRO A 29 -12.15 -1.24 4.60
N VAL A 30 -12.40 0.08 4.69
CA VAL A 30 -11.41 1.11 4.93
C VAL A 30 -12.02 2.12 5.89
N VAL A 31 -11.29 2.45 6.95
CA VAL A 31 -11.64 3.52 7.87
C VAL A 31 -10.75 4.72 7.58
N LYS A 32 -11.37 5.89 7.51
CA LYS A 32 -10.69 7.16 7.28
C LYS A 32 -10.74 7.99 8.56
N ILE A 33 -9.59 8.54 8.96
CA ILE A 33 -9.43 9.38 10.15
C ILE A 33 -8.70 10.65 9.72
N SER A 34 -9.22 11.82 10.07
CA SER A 34 -8.54 13.07 9.72
C SER A 34 -7.34 13.27 10.66
N ILE A 35 -6.14 13.56 10.14
CA ILE A 35 -4.97 13.83 11.00
C ILE A 35 -5.20 15.02 11.95
N PRO A 36 -5.89 16.11 11.56
CA PRO A 36 -6.25 17.17 12.51
C PRO A 36 -7.14 16.70 13.67
N GLU A 37 -7.85 15.57 13.54
CA GLU A 37 -8.58 14.96 14.66
C GLU A 37 -7.61 14.33 15.67
N LEU A 38 -6.33 14.10 15.34
CA LEU A 38 -5.33 13.46 16.21
C LEU A 38 -4.48 14.47 17.02
N ASP A 39 -4.97 15.70 17.25
CA ASP A 39 -4.37 16.73 18.14
C ASP A 39 -2.86 16.98 17.96
N ASN A 40 -2.42 17.61 16.85
CA ASN A 40 -1.02 18.02 16.61
C ASN A 40 0.03 16.96 17.01
N VAL A 41 -0.22 15.71 16.62
CA VAL A 41 0.57 14.57 17.08
C VAL A 41 2.03 14.69 16.68
N ASP A 42 2.95 14.38 17.59
CA ASP A 42 4.39 14.29 17.28
C ASP A 42 4.61 13.26 16.15
N VAL A 43 5.44 13.60 15.16
CA VAL A 43 5.68 12.73 13.99
C VAL A 43 6.15 11.32 14.37
N ARG A 44 6.82 11.13 15.52
CA ARG A 44 7.23 9.81 16.01
C ARG A 44 6.04 9.01 16.56
N VAL A 45 5.07 9.69 17.17
CA VAL A 45 3.81 9.09 17.58
C VAL A 45 2.96 8.75 16.36
N LEU A 46 2.89 9.65 15.37
CA LEU A 46 2.22 9.39 14.09
C LEU A 46 2.83 8.15 13.40
N GLU A 47 4.15 8.07 13.34
CA GLU A 47 4.86 6.93 12.75
C GLU A 47 4.56 5.62 13.48
N ALA A 48 4.53 5.64 14.81
CA ALA A 48 4.15 4.48 15.62
C ALA A 48 2.70 4.03 15.34
N ILE A 49 1.76 4.98 15.22
CA ILE A 49 0.37 4.72 14.84
C ILE A 49 0.32 4.10 13.43
N CYS A 50 1.02 4.69 12.45
CA CYS A 50 1.06 4.18 11.09
C CYS A 50 1.57 2.75 11.02
N ASP A 51 2.58 2.41 11.82
CA ASP A 51 3.14 1.06 11.88
C ASP A 51 2.25 0.07 12.62
N GLN A 52 1.55 0.50 13.68
CA GLN A 52 0.62 -0.34 14.44
C GLN A 52 -0.60 -0.72 13.60
N TYR A 53 -1.20 0.24 12.91
CA TYR A 53 -2.44 0.04 12.16
C TYR A 53 -2.24 -0.13 10.64
N LYS A 54 -0.99 -0.19 10.17
CA LYS A 54 -0.62 -0.33 8.75
C LYS A 54 -1.30 0.70 7.85
N THR A 55 -1.22 1.96 8.26
CA THR A 55 -2.01 3.03 7.64
C THR A 55 -1.34 3.62 6.41
N GLU A 56 -2.14 4.28 5.58
CA GLU A 56 -1.69 5.20 4.53
C GLU A 56 -2.09 6.63 4.90
N ILE A 57 -1.32 7.64 4.50
CA ILE A 57 -1.64 9.05 4.67
C ILE A 57 -1.79 9.69 3.30
N LEU A 58 -2.98 10.18 2.97
CA LEU A 58 -3.28 10.83 1.70
C LEU A 58 -4.00 12.15 2.01
N GLU A 59 -3.45 13.29 1.57
CA GLU A 59 -4.07 14.63 1.73
C GLU A 59 -4.50 14.96 3.18
N ASN A 60 -3.67 14.63 4.18
CA ASN A 60 -3.94 14.76 5.62
C ASN A 60 -4.99 13.80 6.21
N GLU A 61 -5.33 12.75 5.48
CA GLU A 61 -6.26 11.73 5.93
C GLU A 61 -5.53 10.40 6.09
N MET A 62 -5.69 9.80 7.25
CA MET A 62 -5.18 8.47 7.56
C MET A 62 -6.19 7.42 7.15
N PHE A 63 -5.76 6.44 6.36
CA PHE A 63 -6.56 5.32 5.90
C PHE A 63 -6.06 4.04 6.56
N ILE A 64 -6.95 3.39 7.31
CA ILE A 64 -6.74 2.08 7.92
C ILE A 64 -7.51 1.06 7.08
N LYS A 65 -6.80 0.11 6.47
CA LYS A 65 -7.39 -0.94 5.63
C LYS A 65 -7.55 -2.23 6.43
N TYR A 66 -8.70 -2.88 6.28
CA TYR A 66 -8.89 -4.24 6.80
C TYR A 66 -8.68 -5.25 5.69
N ASP A 67 -7.41 -5.55 5.44
CA ASP A 67 -7.04 -6.62 4.53
C ASP A 67 -7.40 -7.95 5.20
N GLY A 68 -8.46 -8.61 4.73
CA GLY A 68 -8.78 -9.96 5.17
C GLY A 68 -7.70 -10.95 4.72
N GLY A 69 -7.55 -12.08 5.43
CA GLY A 69 -6.47 -13.05 5.17
C GLY A 69 -6.38 -13.57 3.72
N ASN A 70 -7.46 -13.52 2.94
CA ASN A 70 -7.43 -13.83 1.51
C ASN A 70 -6.61 -12.80 0.70
N LYS A 71 -6.73 -11.51 1.00
CA LYS A 71 -5.96 -10.45 0.35
C LYS A 71 -4.48 -10.56 0.74
N GLU A 72 -4.19 -10.74 2.02
CA GLU A 72 -2.83 -10.97 2.51
C GLU A 72 -2.19 -12.20 1.85
N ALA A 73 -2.91 -13.31 1.72
CA ALA A 73 -2.41 -14.50 1.03
C ALA A 73 -2.02 -14.23 -0.43
N ILE A 74 -2.74 -13.35 -1.13
CA ILE A 74 -2.41 -12.92 -2.50
C ILE A 74 -1.17 -12.03 -2.49
N GLN A 75 -1.10 -11.04 -1.59
CA GLN A 75 0.07 -10.17 -1.40
C GLN A 75 1.35 -11.00 -1.20
N PHE A 76 1.30 -11.99 -0.30
CA PHE A 76 2.43 -12.90 -0.06
C PHE A 76 2.81 -13.72 -1.30
N ARG A 77 1.82 -14.25 -2.05
CA ARG A 77 2.10 -15.03 -3.27
C ARG A 77 2.72 -14.17 -4.37
N LEU A 78 2.25 -12.94 -4.53
CA LEU A 78 2.84 -11.97 -5.48
C LEU A 78 4.30 -11.69 -5.11
N CYS A 79 4.57 -11.39 -3.83
CA CYS A 79 5.93 -11.14 -3.35
C CYS A 79 6.84 -12.35 -3.56
N ASN A 80 6.40 -13.55 -3.16
CA ASN A 80 7.17 -14.78 -3.31
C ASN A 80 7.47 -15.09 -4.80
N SER A 81 6.51 -14.85 -5.68
CA SER A 81 6.72 -15.01 -7.12
C SER A 81 7.79 -14.04 -7.63
N ALA A 82 7.73 -12.76 -7.27
CA ALA A 82 8.72 -11.78 -7.69
C ALA A 82 10.13 -12.13 -7.17
N ILE A 83 10.25 -12.55 -5.91
CA ILE A 83 11.52 -13.01 -5.32
C ILE A 83 12.06 -14.24 -6.08
N ALA A 84 11.20 -15.22 -6.39
CA ALA A 84 11.62 -16.42 -7.12
C ALA A 84 12.13 -16.11 -8.54
N HIS A 85 11.52 -15.15 -9.23
CA HIS A 85 11.95 -14.75 -10.57
C HIS A 85 13.22 -13.88 -10.55
N LYS A 86 13.36 -13.01 -9.55
CA LYS A 86 14.48 -12.06 -9.43
C LYS A 86 14.92 -11.89 -7.97
N PRO A 87 15.77 -12.81 -7.44
CA PRO A 87 16.17 -12.81 -6.03
C PRO A 87 16.94 -11.58 -5.55
N ASN A 88 17.53 -10.81 -6.46
CA ASN A 88 18.34 -9.63 -6.12
C ASN A 88 17.51 -8.37 -5.88
N LEU A 89 16.21 -8.39 -6.21
CA LEU A 89 15.31 -7.26 -5.98
C LEU A 89 14.85 -7.24 -4.52
N TRP A 90 14.58 -6.05 -3.99
CA TRP A 90 13.89 -5.94 -2.71
C TRP A 90 12.39 -6.01 -2.95
N VAL A 91 11.73 -7.01 -2.38
CA VAL A 91 10.30 -7.25 -2.56
C VAL A 91 9.64 -7.34 -1.19
N THR A 92 8.58 -6.59 -0.98
CA THR A 92 7.87 -6.60 0.30
C THR A 92 6.43 -6.12 0.14
N PRO A 93 5.47 -6.70 0.88
CA PRO A 93 4.12 -6.15 0.97
C PRO A 93 4.09 -4.98 1.95
N ASN A 94 3.15 -4.05 1.75
CA ASN A 94 2.77 -3.04 2.72
C ASN A 94 3.89 -2.10 3.22
N GLN A 95 4.97 -1.94 2.44
CA GLN A 95 6.03 -0.98 2.73
C GLN A 95 5.54 0.44 2.40
N MET A 96 5.45 1.31 3.40
CA MET A 96 5.07 2.71 3.17
C MET A 96 6.24 3.45 2.55
N CYS A 97 5.97 4.19 1.47
CA CYS A 97 6.90 5.09 0.83
C CYS A 97 6.14 6.34 0.35
N SER A 98 6.87 7.43 0.09
CA SER A 98 6.25 8.67 -0.33
C SER A 98 5.92 8.65 -1.83
N LEU A 99 4.66 8.95 -2.14
CA LEU A 99 4.08 9.14 -3.47
C LEU A 99 3.75 10.62 -3.69
N ALA A 100 4.80 11.44 -3.84
CA ALA A 100 4.72 12.90 -3.82
C ALA A 100 4.22 13.43 -2.46
N GLU A 101 3.01 14.00 -2.39
CA GLU A 101 2.43 14.61 -1.18
C GLU A 101 1.68 13.58 -0.30
N HIS A 102 1.94 12.29 -0.51
CA HIS A 102 1.23 11.17 0.09
C HIS A 102 2.20 10.13 0.59
N ASP A 103 1.83 9.41 1.64
CA ASP A 103 2.56 8.24 2.13
C ASP A 103 1.64 7.02 2.02
N ALA A 104 1.91 6.16 1.04
CA ALA A 104 1.04 5.01 0.78
C ALA A 104 1.83 3.71 0.69
N ARG A 105 1.08 2.62 0.75
CA ARG A 105 1.60 1.26 0.82
C ARG A 105 1.12 0.50 -0.43
N PRO A 106 2.01 -0.05 -1.27
CA PRO A 106 1.60 -1.02 -2.25
C PRO A 106 1.21 -2.31 -1.53
N ASP A 107 0.19 -3.00 -2.04
CA ASP A 107 -0.16 -4.34 -1.57
C ASP A 107 1.02 -5.31 -1.82
N ALA A 108 1.73 -5.13 -2.94
CA ALA A 108 3.06 -5.70 -3.15
C ALA A 108 3.96 -4.71 -3.91
N GLY A 109 5.13 -4.40 -3.36
CA GLY A 109 6.11 -3.52 -4.00
C GLY A 109 7.39 -4.26 -4.37
N VAL A 110 7.98 -3.88 -5.50
CA VAL A 110 9.33 -4.31 -5.92
C VAL A 110 10.21 -3.09 -6.13
N TRP A 111 11.37 -3.09 -5.50
CA TRP A 111 12.40 -2.08 -5.66
C TRP A 111 13.65 -2.68 -6.29
N PHE A 112 14.14 -2.06 -7.35
CA PHE A 112 15.41 -2.37 -7.99
C PHE A 112 16.58 -1.94 -7.14
N VAL A 113 16.41 -0.82 -6.43
CA VAL A 113 17.34 -0.35 -5.42
C VAL A 113 16.67 -0.50 -4.06
N ARG A 114 17.22 -1.38 -3.24
CA ARG A 114 16.71 -1.62 -1.88
C ARG A 114 16.70 -0.32 -1.07
N PRO A 115 15.55 0.10 -0.50
CA PRO A 115 15.50 1.24 0.41
C PRO A 115 16.48 1.09 1.57
N THR A 116 17.03 2.20 2.08
CA THR A 116 18.01 2.17 3.17
C THR A 116 17.41 1.61 4.47
N TYR A 117 18.27 1.27 5.43
CA TYR A 117 17.80 0.79 6.73
C TYR A 117 16.86 1.79 7.42
N LEU A 118 17.21 3.08 7.42
CA LEU A 118 16.37 4.12 8.01
C LEU A 118 15.05 4.28 7.27
N GLN A 119 15.06 4.19 5.92
CA GLN A 119 13.82 4.26 5.15
C GLN A 119 12.86 3.10 5.42
N ARG A 120 13.37 1.92 5.76
CA ARG A 120 12.53 0.76 6.10
C ARG A 120 11.97 0.84 7.52
N GLN A 121 12.70 1.45 8.45
CA GLN A 121 12.33 1.50 9.87
C GLN A 121 11.60 2.78 10.31
N ARG A 122 11.84 3.88 9.61
CA ARG A 122 11.39 5.23 9.97
C ARG A 122 10.78 5.88 8.75
N GLN A 123 9.66 5.34 8.29
CA GLN A 123 9.09 5.58 6.97
C GLN A 123 8.57 7.01 6.78
N LEU A 124 8.09 7.68 7.84
CA LEU A 124 7.65 9.08 7.76
C LEU A 124 8.82 10.05 7.92
N LEU A 125 9.76 9.73 8.82
CA LEU A 125 10.95 10.57 9.03
C LEU A 125 12.00 10.43 7.94
N ASN A 126 12.06 9.28 7.28
CA ASN A 126 13.01 8.94 6.23
C ASN A 126 12.24 8.29 5.07
N PRO A 127 11.55 9.08 4.24
CA PRO A 127 10.73 8.52 3.18
C PRO A 127 11.58 7.75 2.15
N CYS A 128 11.12 6.55 1.79
CA CYS A 128 11.62 5.84 0.61
C CYS A 128 10.99 6.36 -0.68
N PRO A 129 11.68 6.20 -1.82
CA PRO A 129 11.03 6.38 -3.11
C PRO A 129 9.92 5.34 -3.33
N PRO A 130 8.96 5.63 -4.21
CA PRO A 130 7.97 4.65 -4.67
C PRO A 130 8.64 3.36 -5.16
N ALA A 131 7.91 2.25 -5.12
CA ALA A 131 8.35 1.00 -5.72
C ALA A 131 8.47 1.14 -7.25
N ASP A 132 9.50 0.53 -7.85
CA ASP A 132 9.65 0.47 -9.32
C ASP A 132 8.51 -0.37 -9.94
N VAL A 133 8.05 -1.41 -9.23
CA VAL A 133 6.80 -2.13 -9.54
C VAL A 133 5.83 -1.96 -8.39
N TRP A 134 4.68 -1.33 -8.67
CA TRP A 134 3.61 -1.07 -7.71
C TRP A 134 2.42 -1.98 -7.99
N ILE A 135 2.06 -2.86 -7.06
CA ILE A 135 0.91 -3.77 -7.25
C ILE A 135 -0.16 -3.47 -6.21
N GLU A 136 -1.41 -3.29 -6.67
CA GLU A 136 -2.62 -3.24 -5.82
C GLU A 136 -3.47 -4.49 -6.03
N VAL A 137 -3.94 -5.08 -4.95
CA VAL A 137 -4.91 -6.17 -4.90
C VAL A 137 -6.29 -5.58 -4.62
N ILE A 138 -7.16 -5.56 -5.62
CA ILE A 138 -8.50 -4.96 -5.51
C ILE A 138 -9.42 -5.89 -4.71
N ASN A 139 -9.57 -5.65 -3.40
CA ASN A 139 -10.46 -6.44 -2.54
C ASN A 139 -10.64 -5.86 -1.13
N PRO A 140 -11.85 -5.83 -0.58
CA PRO A 140 -13.07 -5.15 -1.05
C PRO A 140 -12.93 -3.61 -1.12
N ASP A 141 -11.75 -3.05 -0.88
CA ASP A 141 -11.44 -1.61 -0.87
C ASP A 141 -11.29 -0.98 -2.27
N ARG A 142 -12.03 -1.49 -3.26
CA ARG A 142 -11.87 -1.15 -4.69
C ARG A 142 -11.82 0.35 -4.98
N ALA A 143 -12.72 1.13 -4.37
CA ALA A 143 -12.76 2.57 -4.60
C ALA A 143 -11.47 3.26 -4.13
N ASN A 144 -10.93 2.83 -3.00
CA ASN A 144 -9.68 3.37 -2.46
C ASN A 144 -8.48 2.98 -3.31
N ALA A 145 -8.39 1.70 -3.71
CA ALA A 145 -7.34 1.21 -4.61
C ALA A 145 -7.34 1.97 -5.95
N LEU A 146 -8.51 2.13 -6.59
CA LEU A 146 -8.62 2.84 -7.87
C LEU A 146 -8.29 4.32 -7.76
N ARG A 147 -8.66 4.99 -6.67
CA ARG A 147 -8.28 6.39 -6.42
C ARG A 147 -6.77 6.55 -6.35
N LYS A 148 -6.09 5.65 -5.62
CA LYS A 148 -4.63 5.64 -5.51
C LYS A 148 -3.96 5.42 -6.86
N LEU A 149 -4.45 4.46 -7.64
CA LEU A 149 -3.94 4.20 -9.00
C LEU A 149 -4.14 5.42 -9.93
N GLY A 150 -5.28 6.10 -9.83
CA GLY A 150 -5.52 7.35 -10.55
C GLY A 150 -4.50 8.42 -10.20
N TRP A 151 -4.16 8.57 -8.92
CA TRP A 151 -3.13 9.51 -8.47
C TRP A 151 -1.74 9.16 -9.01
N ILE A 152 -1.34 7.88 -8.88
CA ILE A 152 -0.05 7.38 -9.40
C ILE A 152 0.09 7.73 -10.89
N GLN A 153 -0.97 7.48 -11.67
CA GLN A 153 -1.00 7.79 -13.09
C GLN A 153 -0.89 9.30 -13.36
N GLN A 154 -1.63 10.13 -12.63
CA GLN A 154 -1.65 11.58 -12.83
C GLN A 154 -0.32 12.25 -12.48
N LYS A 155 0.36 11.78 -11.43
CA LYS A 155 1.60 12.39 -10.94
C LYS A 155 2.84 11.95 -11.69
N ASN A 156 2.73 10.97 -12.61
CA ASN A 156 3.85 10.42 -13.37
C ASN A 156 5.05 10.11 -12.45
N LEU A 157 4.76 9.44 -11.35
CA LEU A 157 5.76 9.01 -10.39
C LEU A 157 6.69 8.03 -11.13
N ALA A 158 7.98 7.99 -10.77
CA ALA A 158 8.97 7.13 -11.42
C ALA A 158 8.78 5.62 -11.12
N ILE A 159 7.53 5.16 -11.12
CA ILE A 159 7.08 3.77 -11.06
C ILE A 159 7.11 3.24 -12.49
N GLU A 160 7.89 2.19 -12.74
CA GLU A 160 8.03 1.62 -14.08
C GLU A 160 6.80 0.79 -14.47
N TYR A 161 6.26 0.02 -13.54
CA TYR A 161 5.11 -0.85 -13.78
C TYR A 161 4.06 -0.76 -12.68
N VAL A 162 2.79 -0.73 -13.08
CA VAL A 162 1.64 -0.83 -12.18
C VAL A 162 0.91 -2.14 -12.43
N GLY A 163 0.83 -2.99 -11.40
CA GLY A 163 0.08 -4.25 -11.43
C GLY A 163 -1.26 -4.12 -10.73
N ILE A 164 -2.30 -4.74 -11.29
CA ILE A 164 -3.61 -4.86 -10.67
C ILE A 164 -3.92 -6.34 -10.52
N ALA A 165 -3.98 -6.80 -9.28
CA ALA A 165 -4.41 -8.16 -8.96
C ALA A 165 -5.88 -8.13 -8.52
N MET A 166 -6.68 -9.00 -9.11
CA MET A 166 -8.07 -9.20 -8.70
C MET A 166 -8.19 -10.60 -8.09
N PRO A 167 -8.54 -10.72 -6.79
CA PRO A 167 -8.84 -12.02 -6.21
C PRO A 167 -9.96 -12.68 -6.98
N ASN A 168 -9.84 -14.00 -7.14
CA ASN A 168 -10.90 -14.78 -7.72
C ASN A 168 -12.14 -14.78 -6.79
N SER A 169 -13.22 -14.14 -7.23
CA SER A 169 -14.55 -14.35 -6.66
C SER A 169 -15.30 -15.42 -7.48
N ASN A 170 -15.47 -16.61 -6.91
CA ASN A 170 -16.42 -17.65 -7.31
C ASN A 170 -16.35 -18.23 -8.74
N SER A 171 -15.30 -18.00 -9.54
CA SER A 171 -15.09 -18.77 -10.78
C SER A 171 -13.61 -18.98 -11.06
N PRO A 172 -13.10 -20.24 -11.10
CA PRO A 172 -11.73 -20.48 -11.49
C PRO A 172 -11.51 -19.87 -12.88
N TYR A 173 -10.55 -18.94 -13.00
CA TYR A 173 -9.96 -18.67 -14.30
C TYR A 173 -9.54 -20.03 -14.86
N HIS A 174 -10.07 -20.36 -16.04
CA HIS A 174 -9.57 -21.50 -16.80
C HIS A 174 -8.05 -21.37 -16.86
N GLN A 175 -7.32 -22.48 -16.68
CA GLN A 175 -5.87 -22.51 -16.85
C GLN A 175 -5.52 -21.73 -18.11
N ASN A 176 -4.43 -20.93 -18.06
CA ASN A 176 -3.93 -20.26 -19.25
C ASN A 176 -3.91 -21.28 -20.40
N PRO A 177 -4.75 -21.12 -21.44
CA PRO A 177 -4.83 -22.11 -22.52
C PRO A 177 -3.48 -22.22 -23.26
N ASN A 178 -2.60 -21.24 -23.07
CA ASN A 178 -1.28 -21.12 -23.66
C ASN A 178 -0.17 -21.35 -22.63
N LEU A 179 -0.27 -22.43 -21.85
CA LEU A 179 0.77 -22.82 -20.90
C LEU A 179 2.09 -23.10 -21.67
N GLY A 180 3.15 -22.33 -21.38
CA GLY A 180 4.47 -22.50 -22.01
C GLY A 180 4.71 -21.67 -23.28
N ILE A 181 3.75 -20.82 -23.71
CA ILE A 181 4.02 -19.85 -24.78
C ILE A 181 4.71 -18.61 -24.18
N PRO A 182 5.89 -18.21 -24.71
CA PRO A 182 6.57 -17.01 -24.24
C PRO A 182 5.71 -15.76 -24.48
N SER A 183 5.71 -14.84 -23.51
CA SER A 183 5.03 -13.55 -23.64
C SER A 183 5.62 -12.75 -24.80
N ILE A 184 4.75 -12.32 -25.71
CA ILE A 184 5.12 -11.43 -26.81
C ILE A 184 4.98 -10.00 -26.28
N PRO A 185 5.97 -9.11 -26.45
CA PRO A 185 5.82 -7.69 -26.13
C PRO A 185 4.57 -7.14 -26.83
N ALA A 186 3.69 -6.50 -26.06
CA ALA A 186 2.57 -5.78 -26.63
C ALA A 186 3.17 -4.66 -27.52
N THR A 187 2.97 -4.78 -28.83
CA THR A 187 3.23 -3.64 -29.72
C THR A 187 2.11 -2.64 -29.43
N PRO A 188 2.40 -1.40 -29.02
CA PRO A 188 1.35 -0.42 -28.78
C PRO A 188 0.55 -0.24 -30.06
N ALA A 189 -0.68 -0.74 -30.07
CA ALA A 189 -1.66 -0.36 -31.05
C ALA A 189 -1.98 1.12 -30.85
N ILE A 190 -2.11 1.83 -31.95
CA ILE A 190 -2.46 3.26 -32.04
C ILE A 190 -3.47 3.62 -30.94
N PRO A 191 -3.23 4.68 -30.13
CA PRO A 191 -4.15 5.04 -29.06
C PRO A 191 -5.51 5.37 -29.69
N ASN A 192 -6.56 4.65 -29.25
CA ASN A 192 -7.98 4.85 -29.59
C ASN A 192 -8.62 4.00 -30.70
N ALA A 193 -8.19 2.75 -30.93
CA ALA A 193 -9.07 1.78 -31.59
C ALA A 193 -9.91 1.02 -30.54
N ARG A 194 -11.21 1.34 -30.45
CA ARG A 194 -12.18 0.55 -29.67
C ARG A 194 -12.34 -0.81 -30.36
N PRO A 195 -12.25 -1.94 -29.66
CA PRO A 195 -12.56 -3.24 -30.26
C PRO A 195 -14.03 -3.25 -30.70
N SER A 196 -14.26 -3.61 -31.96
CA SER A 196 -15.58 -3.91 -32.55
C SER A 196 -16.06 -5.30 -32.13
#